data_AF-J9FXX8-F1
#
_entry.id   AF-J9FXX8-F1
#
_cell.length_a   1.000
_cell.length_b   1.000
_cell.length_c   1.000
_cell.angle_alpha   90.00
_cell.angle_beta   90.00
_cell.angle_gamma   90.00
#
_symmetry.space_group_name_H-M   'P 1'
#
loop_
_entity.id
_entity.type
_entity.pdbx_description
1 polymer ?
#
loop_
_entity_poly.entity_id
_entity_poly.type
_entity_poly.pdbx_seq_one_letter_code
_entity_poly.pdbx_strand_id
1 'polypeptide(L)'
;FMVGDVKQSIYRFRLARPEIFMEKYKTYAPDGEREQRIDLHKNFRSRREVLQSVNYFFRKLMGEDLGGIAYDEAAALYAGAQFPETEEGQETEILLVEKDGKTWEMEETEQNDRELEALAIAQRILKLVGNQQILDKETGALRPAEFGDIAVLLRTATGWAETFSEVFASKGIPSYTASRTGYFSAREVVTVLNILRVCDNPLQDLPLTGVLYSPVVGCTSQELALIREKNEKELLFSSVLRYHEENREEQSPEKRVLWEKLDRFLSFLEETRELCTYTPVHQVILQILERTGYGNYARAMPDGEQRSANLQMLV
;
A
#
# COMPACT_ATOMS: atom_id res chain seq x y z
N PHE A 1 -9.26 9.76 -33.49
CA PHE A 1 -8.83 8.37 -33.23
C PHE A 1 -9.13 8.03 -31.78
N MET A 2 -9.79 6.90 -31.50
CA MET A 2 -10.15 6.47 -30.15
C MET A 2 -10.02 4.95 -30.06
N VAL A 3 -9.54 4.44 -28.93
CA VAL A 3 -9.35 3.01 -28.67
C VAL A 3 -9.96 2.70 -27.32
N GLY A 4 -10.71 1.60 -27.22
CA GLY A 4 -11.34 1.19 -25.98
C GLY A 4 -12.07 -0.14 -26.13
N ASP A 5 -12.48 -0.71 -25.01
CA ASP A 5 -13.28 -1.92 -24.93
C ASP A 5 -14.39 -1.70 -23.91
N VAL A 6 -15.65 -1.74 -24.36
CA VAL A 6 -16.82 -1.56 -23.50
C VAL A 6 -16.91 -2.64 -22.42
N LYS A 7 -16.42 -3.85 -22.72
CA LYS A 7 -16.36 -4.97 -21.77
C LYS A 7 -15.44 -4.68 -20.57
N GLN A 8 -14.57 -3.69 -20.68
CA GLN A 8 -13.61 -3.27 -19.64
C GLN A 8 -14.03 -1.95 -18.96
N SER A 9 -15.25 -1.46 -19.21
CA SER A 9 -15.75 -0.23 -18.59
C SER A 9 -16.13 -0.42 -17.12
N ILE A 10 -15.16 -0.19 -16.21
CA ILE A 10 -15.33 -0.38 -14.76
C ILE A 10 -15.48 0.93 -13.96
N TYR A 11 -15.54 2.10 -14.62
CA TYR A 11 -15.53 3.42 -13.97
C TYR A 11 -16.89 4.15 -13.95
N ARG A 12 -18.01 3.42 -14.04
CA ARG A 12 -19.36 4.02 -14.02
C ARG A 12 -19.63 4.88 -12.78
N PHE A 13 -19.03 4.56 -11.64
CA PHE A 13 -19.12 5.36 -10.40
C PHE A 13 -18.51 6.77 -10.52
N ARG A 14 -17.67 7.01 -11.55
CA ARG A 14 -17.15 8.34 -11.91
C ARG A 14 -17.94 9.00 -13.03
N LEU A 15 -19.18 8.57 -13.24
CA LEU A 15 -20.08 9.04 -14.32
C LEU A 15 -19.54 8.72 -15.73
N ALA A 16 -18.67 7.72 -15.87
CA ALA A 16 -18.28 7.22 -17.19
C ALA A 16 -19.51 6.60 -17.89
N ARG A 17 -19.71 6.97 -19.16
CA ARG A 17 -20.84 6.58 -20.00
C ARG A 17 -20.41 5.66 -21.15
N PRO A 18 -20.39 4.32 -20.97
CA PRO A 18 -20.01 3.38 -22.03
C PRO A 18 -20.94 3.45 -23.25
N GLU A 19 -22.15 3.99 -23.09
CA GLU A 19 -23.14 4.14 -24.15
C GLU A 19 -22.61 5.02 -25.29
N ILE A 20 -21.77 6.02 -25.00
CA ILE A 20 -21.15 6.89 -26.01
C ILE A 20 -20.23 6.10 -26.93
N PHE A 21 -19.50 5.12 -26.38
CA PHE A 21 -18.64 4.26 -27.18
C PHE A 21 -19.48 3.29 -28.01
N MET A 22 -20.55 2.72 -27.43
CA MET A 22 -21.45 1.81 -28.13
C MET A 22 -22.19 2.49 -29.28
N GLU A 23 -22.62 3.74 -29.13
CA GLU A 23 -23.27 4.52 -30.19
C GLU A 23 -22.36 4.68 -31.42
N LYS A 24 -21.09 5.00 -31.18
CA LYS A 24 -20.07 5.10 -32.25
C LYS A 24 -19.75 3.73 -32.85
N TYR A 25 -19.62 2.70 -32.02
CA TYR A 25 -19.38 1.32 -32.46
C TYR A 25 -20.48 0.80 -33.39
N LYS A 26 -21.75 1.18 -33.14
CA LYS A 26 -22.91 0.81 -33.97
C LYS A 26 -23.03 1.66 -35.24
N THR A 27 -22.62 2.93 -35.19
CA THR A 27 -22.76 3.87 -36.32
C THR A 27 -21.58 3.77 -37.32
N TYR A 28 -20.37 3.46 -36.85
CA TYR A 28 -19.16 3.49 -37.68
C TYR A 28 -19.02 2.19 -38.48
N ALA A 29 -18.69 2.32 -39.77
CA ALA A 29 -18.51 1.19 -40.67
C ALA A 29 -17.05 0.72 -40.68
N PRO A 30 -16.78 -0.59 -40.87
CA PRO A 30 -15.41 -1.10 -41.00
C PRO A 30 -14.59 -0.45 -42.13
N ASP A 31 -15.26 -0.10 -43.23
CA ASP A 31 -14.66 0.51 -44.43
C ASP A 31 -15.06 1.99 -44.60
N GLY A 32 -15.42 2.69 -43.52
CA GLY A 32 -15.85 4.08 -43.58
C GLY A 32 -14.72 5.05 -43.90
N GLU A 33 -14.90 5.95 -44.88
CA GLU A 33 -13.85 6.92 -45.29
C GLU A 33 -13.57 8.01 -44.24
N ARG A 34 -14.58 8.41 -43.45
CA ARG A 34 -14.46 9.43 -42.38
C ARG A 34 -14.59 8.86 -40.98
N GLU A 35 -15.45 7.86 -40.83
CA GLU A 35 -15.82 7.25 -39.55
C GLU A 35 -15.62 5.74 -39.63
N GLN A 36 -14.35 5.34 -39.49
CA GLN A 36 -13.93 3.95 -39.61
C GLN A 36 -13.96 3.23 -38.25
N ARG A 37 -14.48 2.01 -38.24
CA ARG A 37 -14.38 1.06 -37.11
C ARG A 37 -13.32 0.01 -37.43
N ILE A 38 -12.50 -0.34 -36.44
CA ILE A 38 -11.50 -1.41 -36.58
C ILE A 38 -11.65 -2.35 -35.39
N ASP A 39 -11.99 -3.60 -35.67
CA ASP A 39 -12.22 -4.62 -34.65
C ASP A 39 -10.97 -5.51 -34.50
N LEU A 40 -10.45 -5.62 -33.28
CA LEU A 40 -9.23 -6.38 -32.97
C LEU A 40 -9.58 -7.55 -32.04
N HIS A 41 -9.71 -8.74 -32.61
CA HIS A 41 -10.15 -9.94 -31.87
C HIS A 41 -9.00 -10.81 -31.34
N LYS A 42 -7.77 -10.59 -31.84
CA LYS A 42 -6.58 -11.40 -31.48
C LYS A 42 -5.95 -10.89 -30.18
N ASN A 43 -5.83 -11.79 -29.20
CA ASN A 43 -5.14 -11.57 -27.93
C ASN A 43 -3.70 -12.07 -28.01
N PHE A 44 -2.75 -11.16 -27.80
CA PHE A 44 -1.31 -11.47 -27.80
C PHE A 44 -0.70 -11.48 -26.38
N ARG A 45 -1.54 -11.49 -25.35
CA ARG A 45 -1.12 -11.38 -23.94
C ARG A 45 -1.15 -12.71 -23.21
N SER A 46 -2.19 -13.51 -23.44
CA SER A 46 -2.54 -14.65 -22.60
C SER A 46 -2.55 -15.97 -23.38
N ARG A 47 -2.27 -17.06 -22.67
CA ARG A 47 -2.42 -18.44 -23.15
C ARG A 47 -3.88 -18.77 -23.47
N ARG A 48 -4.09 -19.76 -24.33
CA ARG A 48 -5.42 -20.19 -24.81
C ARG A 48 -6.34 -20.58 -23.64
N GLU A 49 -5.81 -21.22 -22.61
CA GLU A 49 -6.52 -21.71 -21.44
C GLU A 49 -7.23 -20.55 -20.71
N VAL A 50 -6.52 -19.43 -20.52
CA VAL A 50 -7.11 -18.20 -19.93
C VAL A 50 -8.24 -17.66 -20.82
N LEU A 51 -8.02 -17.59 -22.14
CA LEU A 51 -9.03 -17.07 -23.07
C LEU A 51 -10.29 -17.96 -23.09
N GLN A 52 -10.11 -19.28 -23.06
CA GLN A 52 -11.20 -20.23 -23.03
C GLN A 52 -12.03 -20.13 -21.76
N SER A 53 -11.40 -20.02 -20.59
CA SER A 53 -12.10 -19.82 -19.32
C SER A 53 -12.88 -18.51 -19.31
N VAL A 54 -12.26 -17.40 -19.74
CA VAL A 54 -12.93 -16.10 -19.85
C VAL A 54 -14.13 -16.18 -20.79
N ASN A 55 -13.93 -16.71 -22.01
CA ASN A 55 -15.01 -16.87 -22.98
C ASN A 55 -16.15 -17.74 -22.42
N TYR A 56 -15.83 -18.83 -21.71
CA TYR A 56 -16.83 -19.73 -21.13
C TYR A 56 -17.72 -19.03 -20.10
N PHE A 57 -17.13 -18.27 -19.18
CA PHE A 57 -17.91 -17.54 -18.16
C PHE A 57 -18.70 -16.38 -18.77
N PHE A 58 -18.09 -15.55 -19.61
CA PHE A 58 -18.75 -14.35 -20.12
C PHE A 58 -19.84 -14.65 -21.16
N ARG A 59 -19.76 -15.75 -21.92
CA ARG A 59 -20.87 -16.22 -22.77
C ARG A 59 -22.14 -16.52 -21.96
N LYS A 60 -22.01 -16.88 -20.67
CA LYS A 60 -23.14 -17.20 -19.79
C LYS A 60 -23.60 -16.02 -18.94
N LEU A 61 -22.68 -15.13 -18.56
CA LEU A 61 -22.93 -14.05 -17.60
C LEU A 61 -23.19 -12.69 -18.24
N MET A 62 -22.59 -12.39 -19.40
CA MET A 62 -22.65 -11.06 -20.03
C MET A 62 -23.65 -11.05 -21.19
N GLY A 63 -24.89 -10.73 -20.85
CA GLY A 63 -25.96 -10.41 -21.79
C GLY A 63 -26.27 -8.90 -21.83
N GLU A 64 -27.06 -8.46 -22.81
CA GLU A 64 -27.44 -7.04 -22.95
C GLU A 64 -28.10 -6.48 -21.69
N ASP A 65 -28.94 -7.28 -21.03
CA ASP A 65 -29.70 -6.87 -19.83
C ASP A 65 -28.81 -6.64 -18.59
N LEU A 66 -27.69 -7.35 -18.48
CA LEU A 66 -26.82 -7.34 -17.29
C LEU A 66 -25.51 -6.54 -17.52
N GLY A 67 -25.01 -6.54 -18.75
CA GLY A 67 -23.70 -6.00 -19.13
C GLY A 67 -23.73 -4.92 -20.21
N GLY A 68 -24.90 -4.59 -20.76
CA GLY A 68 -25.06 -3.58 -21.82
C GLY A 68 -24.50 -3.98 -23.19
N ILE A 69 -23.96 -5.19 -23.31
CA ILE A 69 -23.45 -5.79 -24.55
C ILE A 69 -23.58 -7.32 -24.47
N ALA A 70 -24.01 -7.95 -25.56
CA ALA A 70 -24.00 -9.41 -25.67
C ALA A 70 -22.57 -9.91 -25.92
N TYR A 71 -22.13 -10.94 -25.19
CA TYR A 71 -20.86 -11.60 -25.44
C TYR A 71 -20.99 -12.65 -26.55
N ASP A 72 -20.95 -12.21 -27.80
CA ASP A 72 -21.06 -13.04 -29.01
C ASP A 72 -19.68 -13.49 -29.56
N GLU A 73 -19.66 -14.16 -30.72
CA GLU A 73 -18.41 -14.58 -31.37
C GLU A 73 -17.54 -13.38 -31.77
N ALA A 74 -18.13 -12.25 -32.16
CA ALA A 74 -17.34 -11.05 -32.48
C ALA A 74 -16.69 -10.44 -31.21
N ALA A 75 -17.32 -10.57 -30.05
CA ALA A 75 -16.80 -10.09 -28.77
C ALA A 75 -15.83 -11.07 -28.09
N ALA A 76 -15.80 -12.33 -28.51
CA ALA A 76 -14.97 -13.38 -27.93
C ALA A 76 -13.46 -13.14 -28.12
N LEU A 77 -12.67 -13.67 -27.20
CA LEU A 77 -11.20 -13.58 -27.27
C LEU A 77 -10.62 -14.75 -28.06
N TYR A 78 -9.77 -14.45 -29.03
CA TYR A 78 -9.07 -15.45 -29.84
C TYR A 78 -7.56 -15.39 -29.62
N ALA A 79 -6.91 -16.54 -29.54
CA ALA A 79 -5.46 -16.62 -29.36
C ALA A 79 -4.74 -16.02 -30.58
N GLY A 80 -3.91 -15.01 -30.34
CA GLY A 80 -2.96 -14.45 -31.30
C GLY A 80 -1.50 -14.72 -30.93
N ALA A 81 -1.21 -14.89 -29.63
CA ALA A 81 0.10 -15.30 -29.15
C ALA A 81 0.29 -16.81 -29.24
N GLN A 82 1.53 -17.21 -29.55
CA GLN A 82 1.96 -18.61 -29.51
C GLN A 82 2.71 -18.85 -28.21
N PHE A 83 2.32 -19.90 -27.50
CA PHE A 83 3.00 -20.36 -26.30
C PHE A 83 3.41 -21.81 -26.48
N PRO A 84 4.53 -22.26 -25.89
CA PRO A 84 4.92 -23.66 -25.89
C PRO A 84 3.80 -24.51 -25.27
N GLU A 85 3.52 -25.66 -25.89
CA GLU A 85 2.64 -26.66 -25.30
C GLU A 85 3.28 -27.21 -24.02
N THR A 86 2.46 -27.39 -23.01
CA THR A 86 2.84 -27.93 -21.70
C THR A 86 1.82 -29.00 -21.35
N GLU A 87 2.28 -30.16 -20.92
CA GLU A 87 1.41 -31.32 -20.70
C GLU A 87 0.41 -31.10 -19.55
N GLU A 88 0.78 -30.35 -18.50
CA GLU A 88 -0.08 -30.09 -17.33
C GLU A 88 0.17 -28.71 -16.69
N GLY A 89 -0.77 -28.25 -15.85
CA GLY A 89 -0.55 -27.15 -14.90
C GLY A 89 -0.85 -25.73 -15.37
N GLN A 90 -1.57 -25.55 -16.50
CA GLN A 90 -1.98 -24.22 -17.01
C GLN A 90 -3.50 -24.00 -16.95
N GLU A 91 -4.22 -24.87 -16.24
CA GLU A 91 -5.67 -24.85 -16.16
C GLU A 91 -6.16 -23.74 -15.22
N THR A 92 -7.40 -23.30 -15.43
CA THR A 92 -8.04 -22.37 -14.50
C THR A 92 -8.56 -23.13 -13.29
N GLU A 93 -8.04 -22.79 -12.11
CA GLU A 93 -8.43 -23.41 -10.85
C GLU A 93 -9.49 -22.59 -10.12
N ILE A 94 -10.43 -23.29 -9.49
CA ILE A 94 -11.40 -22.73 -8.55
C ILE A 94 -11.16 -23.41 -7.20
N LEU A 95 -10.60 -22.66 -6.26
CA LEU A 95 -10.38 -23.14 -4.90
C LEU A 95 -11.60 -22.79 -4.06
N LEU A 96 -12.41 -23.81 -3.76
CA LEU A 96 -13.53 -23.68 -2.81
C LEU A 96 -13.00 -23.99 -1.40
N VAL A 97 -12.99 -22.98 -0.53
CA VAL A 97 -12.60 -23.13 0.87
C VAL A 97 -13.86 -23.43 1.69
N GLU A 98 -14.04 -24.69 2.06
CA GLU A 98 -15.15 -25.10 2.93
C GLU A 98 -14.82 -24.77 4.40
N LYS A 99 -15.85 -24.39 5.15
CA LYS A 99 -15.73 -23.99 6.56
C LYS A 99 -15.94 -25.13 7.57
N ASP A 100 -16.06 -26.38 7.13
CA ASP A 100 -16.64 -27.41 7.99
C ASP A 100 -15.68 -28.06 8.99
N GLY A 101 -15.99 -27.89 10.29
CA GLY A 101 -15.82 -28.96 11.29
C GLY A 101 -15.38 -28.56 12.71
N LYS A 102 -16.35 -28.24 13.60
CA LYS A 102 -16.30 -28.43 15.07
C LYS A 102 -14.98 -28.06 15.79
N THR A 103 -14.70 -26.78 15.94
CA THR A 103 -13.88 -26.31 17.07
C THR A 103 -14.34 -24.93 17.54
N TRP A 104 -15.09 -24.99 18.64
CA TRP A 104 -15.22 -24.01 19.72
C TRP A 104 -15.76 -22.62 19.39
N GLU A 105 -16.71 -22.22 20.24
CA GLU A 105 -17.33 -20.91 20.46
C GLU A 105 -16.31 -19.75 20.51
N MET A 106 -15.72 -19.40 19.37
CA MET A 106 -15.05 -18.13 19.15
C MET A 106 -15.85 -17.40 18.08
N GLU A 107 -16.24 -16.17 18.39
CA GLU A 107 -17.04 -15.29 17.55
C GLU A 107 -16.62 -15.39 16.08
N GLU A 108 -17.53 -15.88 15.23
CA GLU A 108 -17.38 -15.88 13.77
C GLU A 108 -17.21 -14.44 13.29
N THR A 109 -15.97 -13.98 13.22
CA THR A 109 -15.61 -12.65 12.76
C THR A 109 -15.16 -12.72 11.31
N GLU A 110 -15.53 -11.72 10.49
CA GLU A 110 -15.11 -11.62 9.07
C GLU A 110 -13.58 -11.74 8.88
N GLN A 111 -12.81 -11.45 9.92
CA GLN A 111 -11.35 -11.52 9.92
C GLN A 111 -10.86 -12.95 9.68
N ASN A 112 -11.54 -13.96 10.23
CA ASN A 112 -11.17 -15.37 10.08
C ASN A 112 -11.36 -15.86 8.62
N ASP A 113 -12.41 -15.40 7.94
CA ASP A 113 -12.68 -15.78 6.55
C ASP A 113 -11.58 -15.32 5.59
N ARG A 114 -11.14 -14.07 5.77
CA ARG A 114 -10.08 -13.46 4.96
C ARG A 114 -8.74 -14.15 5.19
N GLU A 115 -8.46 -14.54 6.43
CA GLU A 115 -7.26 -15.28 6.79
C GLU A 115 -7.25 -16.68 6.16
N LEU A 116 -8.37 -17.40 6.17
CA LEU A 116 -8.48 -18.73 5.55
C LEU A 116 -8.27 -18.66 4.02
N GLU A 117 -8.89 -17.69 3.34
CA GLU A 117 -8.64 -17.47 1.91
C GLU A 117 -7.17 -17.10 1.64
N ALA A 118 -6.60 -16.20 2.43
CA ALA A 118 -5.19 -15.82 2.30
C ALA A 118 -4.26 -17.02 2.49
N LEU A 119 -4.55 -17.91 3.45
CA LEU A 119 -3.78 -19.13 3.69
C LEU A 119 -3.89 -20.12 2.52
N ALA A 120 -5.08 -20.32 1.97
CA ALA A 120 -5.27 -21.19 0.81
C ALA A 120 -4.49 -20.66 -0.41
N ILE A 121 -4.54 -19.34 -0.65
CA ILE A 121 -3.78 -18.68 -1.71
C ILE A 121 -2.28 -18.78 -1.46
N ALA A 122 -1.81 -18.53 -0.24
CA ALA A 122 -0.40 -18.65 0.14
C ALA A 122 0.14 -20.06 -0.13
N GLN A 123 -0.60 -21.10 0.24
CA GLN A 123 -0.23 -22.48 -0.04
C GLN A 123 -0.16 -22.76 -1.53
N ARG A 124 -1.07 -22.20 -2.33
CA ARG A 124 -1.02 -22.37 -3.79
C ARG A 124 0.18 -21.66 -4.39
N ILE A 125 0.47 -20.43 -3.97
CA ILE A 125 1.64 -19.66 -4.40
C ILE A 125 2.92 -20.46 -4.14
N LEU A 126 3.11 -20.99 -2.94
CA LEU A 126 4.30 -21.78 -2.59
C LEU A 126 4.44 -23.06 -3.41
N LYS A 127 3.33 -23.66 -3.89
CA LYS A 127 3.38 -24.79 -4.81
C LYS A 127 3.77 -24.39 -6.23
N LEU A 128 3.46 -23.17 -6.66
CA LEU A 128 3.74 -22.66 -8.01
C LEU A 128 5.17 -22.14 -8.13
N VAL A 129 5.62 -21.35 -7.15
CA VAL A 129 6.96 -20.74 -7.17
C VAL A 129 8.03 -21.84 -7.18
N GLY A 130 8.99 -21.73 -8.10
CA GLY A 130 10.06 -22.70 -8.31
C GLY A 130 9.68 -23.96 -9.11
N ASN A 131 8.39 -24.34 -9.15
CA ASN A 131 7.95 -25.55 -9.85
C ASN A 131 7.33 -25.24 -11.23
N GLN A 132 6.52 -24.19 -11.31
CA GLN A 132 5.83 -23.81 -12.54
C GLN A 132 6.81 -23.14 -13.51
N GLN A 133 6.75 -23.49 -14.79
CA GLN A 133 7.57 -22.84 -15.82
C GLN A 133 6.82 -21.67 -16.47
N ILE A 134 7.51 -20.53 -16.60
CA ILE A 134 7.02 -19.30 -17.22
C ILE A 134 7.91 -18.96 -18.41
N LEU A 135 7.30 -18.52 -19.51
CA LEU A 135 8.01 -18.01 -20.67
C LEU A 135 8.41 -16.55 -20.45
N ASP A 136 9.70 -16.31 -20.36
CA ASP A 136 10.26 -14.97 -20.31
C ASP A 136 10.19 -14.33 -21.71
N LYS A 137 9.57 -13.14 -21.78
CA LYS A 137 9.38 -12.42 -23.05
C LYS A 137 10.66 -11.79 -23.58
N GLU A 138 11.60 -11.46 -22.70
CA GLU A 138 12.85 -10.80 -23.11
C GLU A 138 13.85 -11.82 -23.65
N THR A 139 13.99 -12.95 -22.95
CA THR A 139 14.94 -14.01 -23.30
C THR A 139 14.34 -15.08 -24.22
N GLY A 140 13.02 -15.22 -24.26
CA GLY A 140 12.32 -16.27 -24.99
C GLY A 140 12.48 -17.67 -24.37
N ALA A 141 13.12 -17.77 -23.20
CA ALA A 141 13.39 -19.02 -22.52
C ALA A 141 12.33 -19.33 -21.45
N LEU A 142 12.22 -20.62 -21.11
CA LEU A 142 11.44 -21.04 -19.95
C LEU A 142 12.29 -20.90 -18.69
N ARG A 143 11.71 -20.29 -17.65
CA ARG A 143 12.30 -20.21 -16.32
C ARG A 143 11.28 -20.58 -15.23
N PRO A 144 11.74 -21.03 -14.05
CA PRO A 144 10.86 -21.21 -12.90
C PRO A 144 10.12 -19.91 -12.52
N ALA A 145 8.89 -20.06 -12.05
CA ALA A 145 8.08 -18.96 -11.54
C ALA A 145 8.70 -18.37 -10.28
N GLU A 146 8.71 -17.05 -10.20
CA GLU A 146 9.16 -16.27 -9.05
C GLU A 146 7.97 -15.56 -8.39
N PHE A 147 8.13 -15.07 -7.17
CA PHE A 147 7.07 -14.32 -6.49
C PHE A 147 6.62 -13.08 -7.28
N GLY A 148 7.53 -12.44 -8.01
CA GLY A 148 7.24 -11.28 -8.85
C GLY A 148 6.34 -11.56 -10.06
N ASP A 149 6.16 -12.84 -10.43
CA ASP A 149 5.30 -13.24 -11.55
C ASP A 149 3.83 -13.41 -11.13
N ILE A 150 3.52 -13.32 -9.82
CA ILE A 150 2.20 -13.61 -9.27
C ILE A 150 1.52 -12.32 -8.84
N ALA A 151 0.28 -12.12 -9.31
CA ALA A 151 -0.57 -11.02 -8.89
C ALA A 151 -1.86 -11.53 -8.25
N VAL A 152 -2.18 -11.04 -7.05
CA VAL A 152 -3.46 -11.31 -6.36
C VAL A 152 -4.36 -10.10 -6.54
N LEU A 153 -5.51 -10.29 -7.21
CA LEU A 153 -6.46 -9.23 -7.51
C LEU A 153 -7.64 -9.29 -6.54
N LEU A 154 -7.82 -8.23 -5.76
CA LEU A 154 -8.92 -8.08 -4.81
C LEU A 154 -9.90 -7.02 -5.32
N ARG A 155 -11.20 -7.23 -5.12
CA ARG A 155 -12.22 -6.24 -5.49
C ARG A 155 -12.11 -4.96 -4.63
N THR A 156 -11.84 -5.13 -3.35
CA THR A 156 -11.63 -4.04 -2.38
C THR A 156 -10.33 -4.31 -1.64
N ALA A 157 -9.39 -3.36 -1.70
CA ALA A 157 -8.10 -3.52 -1.02
C ALA A 157 -8.19 -3.25 0.50
N THR A 158 -9.08 -2.35 0.93
CA THR A 158 -9.23 -1.95 2.33
C THR A 158 -9.59 -3.16 3.21
N GLY A 159 -8.79 -3.42 4.23
CA GLY A 159 -8.97 -4.52 5.18
C GLY A 159 -8.69 -5.93 4.65
N TRP A 160 -8.46 -6.09 3.34
CA TRP A 160 -8.02 -7.37 2.74
C TRP A 160 -6.51 -7.37 2.51
N ALA A 161 -5.97 -6.26 2.02
CA ALA A 161 -4.55 -6.12 1.73
C ALA A 161 -3.67 -6.31 2.98
N GLU A 162 -4.10 -5.81 4.13
CA GLU A 162 -3.40 -5.93 5.41
C GLU A 162 -3.35 -7.39 5.86
N THR A 163 -4.51 -8.05 5.98
CA THR A 163 -4.62 -9.47 6.34
C THR A 163 -3.82 -10.37 5.41
N PHE A 164 -3.89 -10.15 4.08
CA PHE A 164 -3.11 -10.93 3.12
C PHE A 164 -1.61 -10.71 3.29
N SER A 165 -1.18 -9.47 3.53
CA SER A 165 0.24 -9.14 3.73
C SER A 165 0.77 -9.80 5.01
N GLU A 166 0.00 -9.80 6.10
CA GLU A 166 0.37 -10.46 7.36
C GLU A 166 0.49 -11.98 7.19
N VAL A 167 -0.49 -12.62 6.54
CA VAL A 167 -0.47 -14.05 6.28
C VAL A 167 0.70 -14.41 5.36
N PHE A 168 0.93 -13.66 4.29
CA PHE A 168 2.05 -13.88 3.37
C PHE A 168 3.40 -13.72 4.06
N ALA A 169 3.58 -12.67 4.88
CA ALA A 169 4.78 -12.49 5.69
C ALA A 169 5.01 -13.68 6.64
N SER A 170 3.96 -14.19 7.30
CA SER A 170 4.05 -15.36 8.17
C SER A 170 4.48 -16.65 7.46
N LYS A 171 4.26 -16.72 6.14
CA LYS A 171 4.65 -17.84 5.27
C LYS A 171 5.92 -17.58 4.47
N GLY A 172 6.61 -16.46 4.72
CA GLY A 172 7.83 -16.08 4.02
C GLY A 172 7.62 -15.68 2.56
N ILE A 173 6.40 -15.28 2.20
CA ILE A 173 6.06 -14.80 0.86
C ILE A 173 6.22 -13.27 0.84
N PRO A 174 7.15 -12.71 0.04
CA PRO A 174 7.26 -11.27 -0.12
C PRO A 174 6.05 -10.74 -0.88
N SER A 175 5.36 -9.75 -0.32
CA SER A 175 4.18 -9.15 -0.93
C SER A 175 4.25 -7.62 -0.92
N TYR A 176 3.88 -7.01 -2.03
CA TYR A 176 3.74 -5.57 -2.16
C TYR A 176 2.28 -5.22 -2.40
N THR A 177 1.72 -4.34 -1.56
CA THR A 177 0.37 -3.83 -1.74
C THR A 177 0.44 -2.33 -2.03
N ALA A 178 -0.21 -1.91 -3.12
CA ALA A 178 -0.32 -0.49 -3.48
C ALA A 178 -1.36 0.22 -2.60
N SER A 179 -1.26 0.09 -1.27
CA SER A 179 -2.16 0.76 -0.35
C SER A 179 -1.69 2.19 -0.11
N ARG A 180 -2.51 3.17 -0.54
CA ARG A 180 -2.32 4.59 -0.19
C ARG A 180 -2.84 4.92 1.21
N THR A 181 -3.66 4.06 1.81
CA THR A 181 -4.38 4.39 3.06
C THR A 181 -3.52 4.22 4.31
N GLY A 182 -2.40 3.48 4.22
CA GLY A 182 -1.49 3.24 5.35
C GLY A 182 -0.25 4.14 5.42
N TYR A 183 0.07 4.89 4.35
CA TYR A 183 1.32 5.63 4.29
C TYR A 183 1.44 6.71 5.38
N PHE A 184 0.42 7.56 5.53
CA PHE A 184 0.40 8.63 6.52
C PHE A 184 0.14 8.14 7.95
N SER A 185 -0.23 6.87 8.14
CA SER A 185 -0.36 6.23 9.46
C SER A 185 0.89 5.45 9.86
N ALA A 186 1.84 5.25 8.94
CA ALA A 186 3.11 4.61 9.23
C ALA A 186 3.87 5.40 10.31
N ARG A 187 4.34 4.70 11.35
CA ARG A 187 4.92 5.33 12.56
C ARG A 187 6.07 6.28 12.21
N GLU A 188 6.95 5.85 11.31
CA GLU A 188 8.08 6.65 10.84
C GLU A 188 7.67 7.94 10.10
N VAL A 189 6.61 7.88 9.30
CA VAL A 189 6.06 9.05 8.61
C VAL A 189 5.40 9.99 9.61
N VAL A 190 4.61 9.45 10.54
CA VAL A 190 3.93 10.23 11.60
C VAL A 190 4.95 10.97 12.48
N THR A 191 6.06 10.34 12.84
CA THR A 191 7.12 11.01 13.64
C THR A 191 7.70 12.22 12.91
N VAL A 192 8.07 12.09 11.63
CA VAL A 192 8.62 13.22 10.86
C VAL A 192 7.56 14.32 10.67
N LEU A 193 6.31 13.95 10.37
CA LEU A 193 5.21 14.91 10.28
C LEU A 193 4.96 15.65 11.60
N ASN A 194 5.08 14.97 12.74
CA ASN A 194 4.95 15.61 14.04
C ASN A 194 6.10 16.60 14.31
N ILE A 195 7.34 16.28 13.90
CA ILE A 195 8.47 17.23 13.97
C ILE A 195 8.15 18.48 13.15
N LEU A 196 7.72 18.31 11.90
CA LEU A 196 7.36 19.43 11.03
C LEU A 196 6.21 20.28 11.62
N ARG A 197 5.19 19.64 12.20
CA ARG A 197 4.08 20.32 12.89
C ARG A 197 4.56 21.14 14.08
N VAL A 198 5.47 20.61 14.90
CA VAL A 198 6.06 21.33 16.04
C VAL A 198 6.96 22.48 15.55
N CYS A 199 7.66 22.29 14.43
CA CYS A 199 8.44 23.35 13.76
C CYS A 199 7.54 24.46 13.18
N ASP A 200 6.34 24.15 12.73
CA ASP A 200 5.35 25.15 12.34
C ASP A 200 4.80 25.86 13.60
N ASN A 201 4.16 25.09 14.48
CA ASN A 201 3.55 25.56 15.71
C ASN A 201 3.87 24.64 16.91
N PRO A 202 4.70 25.09 17.88
CA PRO A 202 5.11 24.25 18.99
C PRO A 202 4.01 24.13 20.05
N LEU A 203 2.96 24.95 19.99
CA LEU A 203 1.83 24.96 20.93
C LEU A 203 0.83 23.82 20.68
N GLN A 204 1.20 22.82 19.88
CA GLN A 204 0.38 21.64 19.59
C GLN A 204 0.79 20.47 20.49
N ASP A 205 0.01 20.21 21.55
CA ASP A 205 0.32 19.21 22.57
C ASP A 205 0.49 17.78 22.01
N LEU A 206 -0.36 17.34 21.08
CA LEU A 206 -0.31 15.98 20.53
C LEU A 206 0.96 15.75 19.67
N PRO A 207 1.26 16.56 18.63
CA PRO A 207 2.53 16.47 17.91
C PRO A 207 3.75 16.58 18.83
N LEU A 208 3.76 17.54 19.76
CA LEU A 208 4.87 17.74 20.68
C LEU A 208 5.11 16.51 21.57
N THR A 209 4.05 15.95 22.15
CA THR A 209 4.14 14.70 22.93
C THR A 209 4.68 13.57 22.07
N GLY A 210 4.21 13.46 20.82
CA GLY A 210 4.69 12.47 19.87
C GLY A 210 6.19 12.59 19.56
N VAL A 211 6.72 13.80 19.45
CA VAL A 211 8.16 14.05 19.22
C VAL A 211 8.96 13.75 20.49
N LEU A 212 8.54 14.23 21.65
CA LEU A 212 9.22 13.99 22.93
C LEU A 212 9.32 12.50 23.25
N TYR A 213 8.24 11.74 23.02
CA TYR A 213 8.21 10.29 23.25
C TYR A 213 8.91 9.49 22.14
N SER A 214 9.15 10.09 20.97
CA SER A 214 9.81 9.40 19.86
C SER A 214 11.28 9.11 20.17
N PRO A 215 11.92 8.19 19.43
CA PRO A 215 13.36 7.93 19.52
C PRO A 215 14.26 9.15 19.23
N VAL A 216 13.70 10.23 18.67
CA VAL A 216 14.43 11.48 18.40
C VAL A 216 14.81 12.20 19.69
N VAL A 217 13.90 12.26 20.68
CA VAL A 217 14.16 12.89 21.99
C VAL A 217 14.32 11.84 23.09
N GLY A 218 13.49 10.79 23.05
CA GLY A 218 13.60 9.64 23.95
C GLY A 218 13.09 9.91 25.37
N CYS A 219 12.08 10.75 25.56
CA CYS A 219 11.41 10.91 26.84
C CYS A 219 10.54 9.68 27.15
N THR A 220 10.63 9.19 28.38
CA THR A 220 9.78 8.14 28.94
C THR A 220 8.43 8.72 29.40
N SER A 221 7.44 7.86 29.63
CA SER A 221 6.15 8.28 30.17
C SER A 221 6.27 8.94 31.54
N GLN A 222 7.22 8.49 32.37
CA GLN A 222 7.53 9.08 33.66
C GLN A 222 8.12 10.49 33.51
N GLU A 223 9.07 10.66 32.58
CA GLU A 223 9.66 11.98 32.29
C GLU A 223 8.61 12.96 31.75
N LEU A 224 7.70 12.52 30.89
CA LEU A 224 6.57 13.34 30.41
C LEU A 224 5.62 13.73 31.54
N ALA A 225 5.36 12.84 32.48
CA ALA A 225 4.57 13.13 33.67
C ALA A 225 5.26 14.18 34.56
N LEU A 226 6.57 14.09 34.77
CA LEU A 226 7.35 15.08 35.53
C LEU A 226 7.31 16.48 34.90
N ILE A 227 7.36 16.57 33.56
CA ILE A 227 7.20 17.85 32.83
C ILE A 227 5.81 18.44 33.11
N ARG A 228 4.77 17.60 33.19
CA ARG A 228 3.38 18.03 33.39
C ARG A 228 2.96 18.26 34.84
N GLU A 229 3.60 17.61 35.81
CA GLU A 229 3.21 17.57 37.22
C GLU A 229 2.93 18.96 37.81
N LYS A 230 3.76 19.96 37.47
CA LYS A 230 3.63 21.30 38.03
C LYS A 230 2.53 22.16 37.40
N ASN A 231 2.05 21.84 36.18
CA ASN A 231 1.17 22.72 35.41
C ASN A 231 0.17 21.96 34.51
N GLU A 232 -0.84 21.36 35.13
CA GLU A 232 -1.89 20.61 34.42
C GLU A 232 -2.72 21.45 33.42
N LYS A 233 -2.79 22.78 33.60
CA LYS A 233 -3.66 23.66 32.83
C LYS A 233 -2.97 24.43 31.70
N GLU A 234 -1.65 24.38 31.60
CA GLU A 234 -0.90 25.08 30.56
C GLU A 234 -0.72 24.20 29.32
N LEU A 235 -0.25 24.78 28.21
CA LEU A 235 0.17 24.01 27.04
C LEU A 235 1.48 23.26 27.34
N LEU A 236 1.68 22.11 26.71
CA LEU A 236 2.85 21.26 26.97
C LEU A 236 4.16 21.98 26.69
N PHE A 237 4.21 22.79 25.62
CA PHE A 237 5.40 23.55 25.28
C PHE A 237 5.83 24.52 26.38
N SER A 238 4.86 25.21 27.01
CA SER A 238 5.13 26.08 28.16
C SER A 238 5.67 25.29 29.35
N SER A 239 5.13 24.09 29.59
CA SER A 239 5.62 23.18 30.63
C SER A 239 7.06 22.73 30.37
N VAL A 240 7.41 22.44 29.10
CA VAL A 240 8.78 22.09 28.68
C VAL A 240 9.75 23.23 28.95
N LEU A 241 9.43 24.46 28.51
CA LEU A 241 10.28 25.63 28.71
C LEU A 241 10.51 25.91 30.19
N ARG A 242 9.44 25.91 30.99
CA ARG A 242 9.55 26.13 32.44
C ARG A 242 10.37 25.03 33.12
N TYR A 243 10.16 23.77 32.76
CA TYR A 243 10.96 22.67 33.32
C TYR A 243 12.44 22.85 32.98
N HIS A 244 12.77 23.23 31.74
CA HIS A 244 14.13 23.50 31.30
C HIS A 244 14.76 24.67 32.07
N GLU A 245 14.03 25.77 32.29
CA GLU A 245 14.53 26.92 33.06
C GLU A 245 14.75 26.58 34.54
N GLU A 246 13.77 25.95 35.20
CA GLU A 246 13.80 25.67 36.64
C GLU A 246 14.85 24.63 37.03
N ASN A 247 15.17 23.68 36.14
CA ASN A 247 16.09 22.58 36.43
C ASN A 247 17.49 22.78 35.81
N ARG A 248 17.83 24.02 35.41
CA ARG A 248 19.15 24.34 34.81
C ARG A 248 20.33 24.00 35.71
N GLU A 249 20.19 24.23 37.02
CA GLU A 249 21.23 24.00 38.05
C GLU A 249 20.97 22.73 38.88
N GLU A 250 19.96 21.93 38.52
CA GLU A 250 19.61 20.71 39.24
C GLU A 250 20.72 19.65 39.12
N GLN A 251 21.07 19.03 40.25
CA GLN A 251 22.18 18.07 40.35
C GLN A 251 21.69 16.63 40.48
N SER A 252 20.39 16.40 40.67
CA SER A 252 19.82 15.05 40.63
C SER A 252 20.11 14.38 39.26
N PRO A 253 20.76 13.20 39.23
CA PRO A 253 21.13 12.54 37.97
C PRO A 253 19.95 12.32 37.02
N GLU A 254 18.79 11.90 37.55
CA GLU A 254 17.61 11.59 36.75
C GLU A 254 17.04 12.85 36.08
N LYS A 255 16.89 13.93 36.85
CA LYS A 255 16.39 15.20 36.32
C LYS A 255 17.40 15.85 35.37
N ARG A 256 18.70 15.64 35.61
CA ARG A 256 19.76 16.13 34.74
C ARG A 256 19.70 15.48 33.35
N VAL A 257 19.49 14.16 33.29
CA VAL A 257 19.31 13.44 32.01
C VAL A 257 18.10 13.98 31.24
N LEU A 258 16.97 14.20 31.92
CA LEU A 258 15.79 14.79 31.28
C LEU A 258 16.06 16.21 30.79
N TRP A 259 16.70 17.05 31.61
CA TRP A 259 17.09 18.40 31.22
C TRP A 259 17.96 18.39 29.96
N GLU A 260 18.96 17.50 29.87
CA GLU A 260 19.84 17.37 28.70
C GLU A 260 19.11 16.88 27.43
N LYS A 261 18.05 16.07 27.57
CA LYS A 261 17.18 15.70 26.44
C LYS A 261 16.39 16.91 25.94
N LEU A 262 15.81 17.68 26.86
CA LEU A 262 15.02 18.86 26.53
C LEU A 262 15.89 19.98 25.95
N ASP A 263 17.09 20.19 26.48
CA ASP A 263 18.06 21.18 25.98
C ASP A 263 18.42 20.89 24.52
N ARG A 264 18.82 19.64 24.23
CA ARG A 264 19.10 19.19 22.85
C ARG A 264 17.90 19.34 21.93
N PHE A 265 16.70 19.01 22.42
CA PHE A 265 15.46 19.15 21.65
C PHE A 265 15.13 20.62 21.34
N LEU A 266 15.26 21.53 22.31
CA LEU A 266 14.98 22.95 22.13
C LEU A 266 15.96 23.60 21.14
N SER A 267 17.26 23.30 21.25
CA SER A 267 18.25 23.74 20.26
C SER A 267 17.95 23.19 18.87
N PHE A 268 17.65 21.89 18.76
CA PHE A 268 17.23 21.28 17.50
C PHE A 268 15.99 21.94 16.90
N LEU A 269 14.99 22.24 17.73
CA LEU A 269 13.76 22.89 17.29
C LEU A 269 14.02 24.30 16.79
N GLU A 270 14.80 25.11 17.51
CA GLU A 270 15.13 26.48 17.12
C GLU A 270 15.88 26.50 15.78
N GLU A 271 16.93 25.69 15.64
CA GLU A 271 17.71 25.58 14.40
C GLU A 271 16.86 25.10 13.22
N THR A 272 15.97 24.12 13.45
CA THR A 272 15.09 23.60 12.39
C THR A 272 14.03 24.63 11.98
N ARG A 273 13.48 25.39 12.93
CA ARG A 273 12.54 26.49 12.65
C ARG A 273 13.19 27.59 11.82
N GLU A 274 14.44 27.90 12.10
CA GLU A 274 15.21 28.86 11.30
C GLU A 274 15.38 28.36 9.86
N LEU A 275 15.80 27.10 9.69
CA LEU A 275 15.93 26.43 8.38
C LEU A 275 14.62 26.46 7.57
N CYS A 276 13.47 26.20 8.19
CA CYS A 276 12.16 26.22 7.55
C CYS A 276 11.82 27.56 6.87
N THR A 277 12.45 28.66 7.29
CA THR A 277 12.12 30.01 6.76
C THR A 277 12.62 30.23 5.33
N TYR A 278 13.73 29.58 4.95
CA TYR A 278 14.39 29.81 3.65
C TYR A 278 14.73 28.53 2.88
N THR A 279 14.38 27.37 3.42
CA THR A 279 14.73 26.06 2.84
C THR A 279 13.47 25.33 2.35
N PRO A 280 13.46 24.78 1.13
CA PRO A 280 12.35 23.92 0.67
C PRO A 280 12.13 22.73 1.61
N VAL A 281 10.87 22.35 1.82
CA VAL A 281 10.47 21.32 2.79
C VAL A 281 11.21 19.99 2.62
N HIS A 282 11.45 19.53 1.40
CA HIS A 282 12.20 18.28 1.15
C HIS A 282 13.64 18.33 1.71
N GLN A 283 14.33 19.47 1.59
CA GLN A 283 15.67 19.65 2.17
C GLN A 283 15.62 19.75 3.70
N VAL A 284 14.59 20.39 4.25
CA VAL A 284 14.37 20.41 5.71
C VAL A 284 14.18 18.98 6.24
N ILE A 285 13.38 18.15 5.56
CA ILE A 285 13.18 16.74 5.94
C ILE A 285 14.49 15.98 5.90
N LEU A 286 15.31 16.12 4.84
CA LEU A 286 16.62 15.49 4.76
C LEU A 286 17.54 15.91 5.93
N GLN A 287 17.57 17.21 6.24
CA GLN A 287 18.35 17.75 7.37
C GLN A 287 17.86 17.20 8.71
N ILE A 288 16.55 17.09 8.92
CA ILE A 288 15.97 16.46 10.11
C ILE A 288 16.43 15.00 10.22
N LEU A 289 16.32 14.22 9.15
CA LEU A 289 16.69 12.80 9.14
C LEU A 289 18.18 12.60 9.40
N GLU A 290 19.04 13.45 8.84
CA GLU A 290 20.49 13.41 9.02
C GLU A 290 20.89 13.79 10.45
N ARG A 291 20.40 14.92 10.96
CA ARG A 291 20.76 15.44 12.29
C ARG A 291 20.25 14.58 13.44
N THR A 292 19.04 14.05 13.31
CA THR A 292 18.43 13.20 14.35
C THR A 292 18.90 11.74 14.26
N GLY A 293 19.48 11.34 13.12
CA GLY A 293 19.76 9.93 12.82
C GLY A 293 18.50 9.06 12.67
N TYR A 294 17.30 9.67 12.62
CA TYR A 294 16.04 8.94 12.65
C TYR A 294 15.86 8.01 11.44
N GLY A 295 16.37 8.39 10.27
CA GLY A 295 16.34 7.52 9.08
C GLY A 295 17.12 6.22 9.29
N ASN A 296 18.28 6.29 9.91
CA ASN A 296 19.10 5.12 10.25
C ASN A 296 18.43 4.27 11.33
N TYR A 297 17.83 4.91 12.33
CA TYR A 297 17.06 4.23 13.37
C TYR A 297 15.89 3.45 12.75
N ALA A 298 15.09 4.08 11.88
CA ALA A 298 13.95 3.44 11.23
C ALA A 298 14.38 2.24 10.36
N ARG A 299 15.53 2.34 9.68
CA ARG A 299 16.10 1.26 8.87
C ARG A 299 16.59 0.06 9.70
N ALA A 300 16.98 0.27 10.96
CA ALA A 300 17.44 -0.80 11.85
C ALA A 300 16.31 -1.58 12.54
N MET A 301 15.07 -1.09 12.45
CA MET A 301 13.88 -1.74 13.01
C MET A 301 13.36 -2.88 12.12
N PRO A 302 12.48 -3.78 12.62
CA PRO A 302 11.77 -4.74 11.78
C PRO A 302 11.07 -4.05 10.59
N ASP A 303 11.13 -4.68 9.41
CA ASP A 303 10.70 -4.13 8.12
C ASP A 303 11.41 -2.83 7.73
N GLY A 304 12.69 -2.70 8.12
CA GLY A 304 13.49 -1.50 7.93
C GLY A 304 13.62 -1.02 6.47
N GLU A 305 13.57 -1.93 5.50
CA GLU A 305 13.54 -1.57 4.07
C GLU A 305 12.26 -0.80 3.71
N GLN A 306 11.10 -1.28 4.15
CA GLN A 306 9.82 -0.61 3.92
C GLN A 306 9.76 0.73 4.65
N ARG A 307 10.26 0.80 5.90
CA ARG A 307 10.32 2.06 6.66
C ARG A 307 11.22 3.09 6.00
N SER A 308 12.38 2.65 5.49
CA SER A 308 13.28 3.50 4.73
C SER A 308 12.63 4.00 3.43
N ALA A 309 11.91 3.13 2.71
CA ALA A 309 11.17 3.51 1.51
C ALA A 309 10.07 4.54 1.82
N ASN A 310 9.34 4.36 2.93
CA ASN A 310 8.33 5.31 3.38
C ASN A 310 8.94 6.70 3.67
N LEU A 311 10.10 6.76 4.34
CA LEU A 311 10.78 8.03 4.59
C LEU A 311 11.32 8.67 3.30
N GLN A 312 11.82 7.87 2.36
CA GLN A 312 12.27 8.37 1.05
C GLN A 312 11.12 8.93 0.21
N MET A 313 9.91 8.35 0.30
CA MET A 313 8.72 8.89 -0.36
C MET A 313 8.27 10.25 0.20
N LEU A 314 8.71 10.62 1.40
CA LEU A 314 8.38 11.89 2.05
C LEU A 314 9.27 13.04 1.58
N VAL A 315 10.46 12.73 1.06
CA VAL A 315 11.46 13.67 0.53
C VAL A 315 11.17 13.95 -0.94
#